data_AF-A0A2E8E0P2-F1
#
_entry.id   AF-A0A2E8E0P2-F1
#
_cell.length_a   1.000
_cell.length_b   1.000
_cell.length_c   1.000
_cell.angle_alpha   90.00
_cell.angle_beta   90.00
_cell.angle_gamma   90.00
#
_symmetry.space_group_name_H-M   'P 1'
#
loop_
_entity.id
_entity.type
_entity.pdbx_description
1 polymer ?
#
loop_
_entity_poly.entity_id
_entity_poly.type
_entity_poly.pdbx_seq_one_letter_code
_entity_poly.pdbx_strand_id
1 'polypeptide(L)'
;MVGLGARLRVRPTVYLLGEYVPRLTGFDAGAHHLSFGIEKRAGGHTFQLNFSNSLGTTPAQLAQGGSKDDWFIGFNIARKFY
;
A
#
# COMPACT_ATOMS: atom_id res chain seq x y z
N MET A 1 2.57 16.06 -2.14
CA MET A 1 2.51 14.62 -2.49
C MET A 1 1.12 14.34 -3.03
N VAL A 2 1.01 13.74 -4.21
CA VAL A 2 -0.26 13.24 -4.76
C VAL A 2 -0.10 11.73 -4.90
N GLY A 3 -1.01 10.96 -4.33
CA GLY A 3 -1.03 9.51 -4.42
C GLY A 3 -2.26 9.04 -5.19
N LEU A 4 -2.09 8.02 -6.01
CA LEU A 4 -3.17 7.34 -6.71
C LEU A 4 -3.33 5.93 -6.11
N GLY A 5 -4.49 5.68 -5.52
CA GLY A 5 -4.85 4.39 -4.94
C GLY A 5 -6.06 3.80 -5.65
N ALA A 6 -6.02 2.49 -5.92
CA ALA A 6 -7.13 1.72 -6.46
C ALA A 6 -7.39 0.49 -5.59
N ARG A 7 -8.66 0.16 -5.39
CA ARG A 7 -9.10 -1.05 -4.71
C ARG A 7 -10.15 -1.76 -5.55
N LEU A 8 -9.83 -2.96 -6.00
CA LEU A 8 -10.68 -3.76 -6.88
C LEU A 8 -11.19 -5.01 -6.14
N ARG A 9 -12.50 -5.23 -6.18
CA ARG A 9 -13.10 -6.46 -5.66
C ARG A 9 -13.02 -7.55 -6.72
N VAL A 10 -12.22 -8.60 -6.48
CA VAL A 10 -12.05 -9.71 -7.43
C VAL A 10 -12.93 -10.91 -7.07
N ARG A 11 -13.19 -11.12 -5.78
CA ARG A 11 -14.10 -12.17 -5.28
C ARG A 11 -15.03 -11.60 -4.21
N PRO A 12 -16.09 -12.32 -3.80
CA PRO A 12 -16.99 -11.83 -2.75
C PRO A 12 -16.28 -11.41 -1.46
N THR A 13 -15.16 -12.06 -1.14
CA THR A 13 -14.36 -11.82 0.06
C THR A 13 -12.92 -11.37 -0.20
N VAL A 14 -12.50 -11.19 -1.46
CA VAL A 14 -11.10 -10.87 -1.81
C VAL A 14 -11.03 -9.59 -2.63
N TYR A 15 -10.15 -8.69 -2.21
CA TYR A 15 -9.85 -7.43 -2.86
C TYR A 15 -8.36 -7.35 -3.20
N LEU A 16 -8.07 -6.72 -4.33
CA LEU A 16 -6.72 -6.29 -4.68
C LEU A 16 -6.62 -4.79 -4.44
N LEU A 17 -5.47 -4.37 -3.95
CA LEU A 17 -5.15 -2.98 -3.67
C LEU A 17 -3.86 -2.63 -4.41
N GLY A 18 -3.82 -1.43 -4.96
CA GLY A 18 -2.62 -0.86 -5.57
C GLY A 18 -2.55 0.61 -5.22
N GLU A 19 -1.38 1.08 -4.81
CA GLU A 19 -1.10 2.47 -4.52
C GLU A 19 0.20 2.87 -5.20
N TYR A 20 0.17 4.01 -5.86
CA TYR A 20 1.31 4.62 -6.52
C TYR A 20 1.39 6.08 -6.11
N VAL A 21 2.51 6.47 -5.49
CA VAL A 21 2.75 7.83 -5.03
C VAL A 21 3.99 8.37 -5.77
N PRO A 22 3.79 9.08 -6.90
CA PRO A 22 4.89 9.72 -7.61
C PRO A 22 5.44 10.91 -6.81
N ARG A 23 6.74 11.15 -6.98
CA ARG A 23 7.37 12.39 -6.53
C ARG A 23 7.35 13.40 -7.67
N LEU A 24 6.54 14.45 -7.51
CA LEU A 24 6.33 15.47 -8.55
C LEU A 24 7.32 16.64 -8.46
N THR A 25 7.93 16.89 -7.28
CA THR A 25 8.84 18.02 -7.03
C THR A 25 9.89 17.65 -5.98
N GLY A 26 11.18 17.97 -6.21
CA GLY A 26 12.26 17.75 -5.23
C GLY A 26 13.41 16.87 -5.76
N PHE A 27 14.37 16.54 -4.88
CA PHE A 27 15.56 15.74 -5.21
C PHE A 27 15.19 14.32 -5.67
N ASP A 28 15.52 14.01 -6.92
CA ASP A 28 15.11 12.81 -7.67
C ASP A 28 16.13 11.65 -7.57
N ALA A 29 16.67 11.41 -6.37
CA ALA A 29 17.63 10.33 -6.16
C ALA A 29 16.97 8.99 -5.79
N GLY A 30 15.67 8.96 -5.48
CA GLY A 30 14.96 7.77 -4.98
C GLY A 30 13.85 7.27 -5.93
N ALA A 31 13.35 6.06 -5.70
CA ALA A 31 12.23 5.52 -6.48
C ALA A 31 10.91 6.21 -6.10
N HIS A 32 9.94 6.19 -7.03
CA HIS A 32 8.54 6.43 -6.71
C HIS A 32 8.05 5.36 -5.74
N HIS A 33 7.13 5.73 -4.84
CA HIS A 33 6.56 4.75 -3.93
C HIS A 33 5.51 3.94 -4.67
N LEU A 34 5.64 2.62 -4.58
CA LEU A 34 4.71 1.65 -5.14
C LEU A 34 4.36 0.64 -4.05
N SER A 35 3.07 0.38 -3.93
CA SER A 35 2.52 -0.60 -3.00
C SER A 35 1.40 -1.37 -3.68
N PHE A 36 1.33 -2.67 -3.44
CA PHE A 36 0.20 -3.49 -3.83
C PHE A 36 -0.11 -4.51 -2.75
N GLY A 37 -1.34 -5.00 -2.72
CA GLY A 37 -1.76 -5.91 -1.67
C GLY A 37 -2.98 -6.72 -2.01
N ILE A 38 -3.17 -7.75 -1.20
CA ILE A 38 -4.34 -8.62 -1.25
C ILE A 38 -5.03 -8.51 0.10
N GLU A 39 -6.30 -8.15 0.09
CA GLU A 39 -7.16 -8.13 1.27
C GLU A 39 -8.17 -9.28 1.18
N LYS A 40 -8.31 -10.01 2.27
CA LYS A 40 -9.32 -11.05 2.46
C LYS A 40 -10.17 -10.73 3.67
N ARG A 41 -11.49 -10.72 3.44
CA ARG A 41 -12.50 -10.60 4.50
C ARG A 41 -12.92 -11.99 4.98
N ALA A 42 -12.89 -12.20 6.28
CA ALA A 42 -13.35 -13.41 6.94
C ALA A 42 -14.28 -13.02 8.11
N GLY A 43 -15.59 -13.03 7.84
CA GLY A 43 -16.60 -12.55 8.80
C GLY A 43 -16.39 -11.07 9.14
N GLY A 44 -16.23 -10.79 10.44
CA GLY A 44 -15.89 -9.46 10.97
C GLY A 44 -14.40 -9.10 10.91
N HIS A 45 -13.53 -9.99 10.43
CA HIS A 45 -12.09 -9.74 10.32
C HIS A 45 -11.68 -9.41 8.88
N THR A 46 -10.74 -8.50 8.74
CA THR A 46 -10.09 -8.13 7.49
C THR A 46 -8.60 -8.40 7.65
N PHE A 47 -8.07 -9.26 6.79
CA PHE A 47 -6.65 -9.59 6.71
C PHE A 47 -6.11 -9.00 5.42
N GLN A 48 -4.99 -8.29 5.48
CA GLN A 48 -4.37 -7.69 4.31
C GLN A 48 -2.88 -8.01 4.30
N LEU A 49 -2.39 -8.49 3.16
CA LEU A 49 -0.97 -8.67 2.89
C LEU A 49 -0.54 -7.58 1.91
N ASN A 50 0.51 -6.85 2.25
CA ASN A 50 0.99 -5.69 1.50
C ASN A 50 2.44 -5.89 1.10
N PHE A 51 2.75 -5.45 -0.11
CA PHE A 51 4.07 -5.45 -0.71
C PHE A 51 4.37 -4.02 -1.14
N SER A 52 5.42 -3.42 -0.60
CA SER A 52 5.78 -2.05 -0.91
C SER A 52 7.28 -1.89 -0.99
N ASN A 53 7.74 -0.92 -1.78
CA ASN A 53 9.15 -0.53 -1.81
C ASN A 53 9.50 0.52 -0.75
N SER A 54 8.68 0.67 0.30
CA SER A 54 8.95 1.57 1.43
C SER A 54 8.32 1.01 2.71
N LEU A 55 8.99 1.24 3.84
CA LEU A 55 8.47 0.97 5.19
C LEU A 55 7.59 2.10 5.72
N GLY A 56 7.44 3.20 4.98
CA GLY A 56 6.61 4.32 5.39
C GLY A 56 5.14 3.93 5.51
N THR A 57 4.53 4.23 6.65
CA THR A 57 3.09 4.01 6.90
C THR A 57 2.33 5.32 7.11
N THR A 58 3.04 6.45 7.09
CA THR A 58 2.48 7.80 7.23
C THR A 58 2.71 8.62 5.97
N PRO A 59 1.85 9.62 5.67
CA PRO A 59 2.02 10.47 4.49
C PRO A 59 3.38 11.17 4.42
N ALA A 60 3.92 11.59 5.57
CA ALA A 60 5.23 12.23 5.65
C ALA A 60 6.37 11.28 5.24
N GLN A 61 6.29 10.00 5.63
CA GLN A 61 7.27 8.98 5.24
C GLN A 61 7.11 8.59 3.77
N LEU A 62 5.88 8.43 3.27
CA LEU A 62 5.61 8.12 1.86
C LEU A 62 6.08 9.24 0.93
N ALA A 63 6.01 10.51 1.37
CA ALA A 63 6.55 11.64 0.63
C ALA A 63 8.08 11.59 0.45
N GLN A 64 8.80 10.84 1.30
CA GLN A 64 10.23 10.56 1.16
C GLN A 64 10.52 9.45 0.13
N GLY A 65 9.48 8.87 -0.48
CA GLY A 65 9.49 7.86 -1.54
C GLY A 65 9.92 6.46 -1.12
N GLY A 66 10.34 5.66 -2.11
CA GLY A 66 10.72 4.25 -1.91
C GLY A 66 12.16 3.92 -2.28
N SER A 67 12.59 2.72 -1.88
CA SER A 67 13.81 2.06 -2.34
C SER A 67 13.65 1.59 -3.79
N LYS A 68 14.76 1.53 -4.52
CA LYS A 68 14.82 0.98 -5.89
C LYS A 68 14.95 -0.54 -5.87
N ASP A 69 15.66 -1.06 -4.88
CA ASP A 69 16.12 -2.45 -4.84
C ASP A 69 15.43 -3.26 -3.73
N ASP A 70 14.90 -2.60 -2.70
CA ASP A 70 14.29 -3.28 -1.56
C ASP A 70 12.77 -3.30 -1.65
N TRP A 71 12.21 -4.49 -1.40
CA TRP A 71 10.79 -4.73 -1.26
C TRP A 71 10.47 -5.31 0.11
N PHE A 72 9.43 -4.77 0.72
CA PHE A 72 8.99 -5.13 2.05
C PHE A 72 7.64 -5.81 1.98
N ILE A 73 7.45 -6.82 2.83
CA ILE A 73 6.18 -7.51 3.01
C ILE A 73 5.65 -7.16 4.40
N GLY A 74 4.44 -6.62 4.45
CA GLY A 74 3.73 -6.30 5.68
C GLY A 74 2.38 -6.99 5.73
N PHE A 75 1.83 -7.13 6.93
CA PHE A 75 0.47 -7.61 7.12
C PHE A 75 -0.31 -6.67 8.03
N ASN A 76 -1.61 -6.56 7.76
CA ASN A 76 -2.55 -5.83 8.60
C ASN A 76 -3.72 -6.75 8.96
N ILE A 77 -4.19 -6.64 10.19
CA ILE A 77 -5.37 -7.35 10.68
C ILE A 77 -6.25 -6.34 11.39
N ALA A 78 -7.50 -6.23 10.96
CA ALA A 78 -8.47 -5.35 11.58
C ALA A 78 -9.80 -6.08 11.79
N ARG A 79 -10.46 -5.82 12.92
CA ARG A 79 -11.84 -6.23 13.15
C ARG A 79 -12.76 -5.06 12.78
N LYS A 80 -13.70 -5.29 11.87
CA LYS A 80 -14.73 -4.32 11.48
C LYS A 80 -16.06 -4.75 12.06
N PHE A 81 -16.66 -3.84 12.83
CA PHE A 81 -18.01 -3.97 13.37
C PHE A 81 -18.91 -3.15 12.46
N TYR A 82 -19.72 -3.85 11.67
CA TYR A 82 -20.76 -3.26 10.82
C TYR A 82 -22.10 -3.84 11.26
#